data_AF-A0A4Q5SN22-F1
#
_entry.id   AF-A0A4Q5SN22-F1
#
_cell.length_a   1.000
_cell.length_b   1.000
_cell.length_c   1.000
_cell.angle_alpha   90.00
_cell.angle_beta   90.00
_cell.angle_gamma   90.00
#
_symmetry.space_group_name_H-M   'P 1'
#
loop_
_entity.id
_entity.type
_entity.pdbx_description
1 polymer ?
#
loop_
_entity_poly.entity_id
_entity_poly.type
_entity_poly.pdbx_seq_one_letter_code
_entity_poly.pdbx_strand_id
1 'polypeptide(L)'
;MSDKNLLEAIDRYLNGEMQGEELVRFEELRRTNADVAAQIAEHKAFIAALKHYGERTNLESRLNAIHDEIDVNTLEEELLIKPNWLVQMWRHHHSKISVAASIAIFAVLITLFFTGSFKKNDPGYVQLRDKIEKVERTADALNKKNANLTNRVNAVNAVLKNTNPGSFRGTGFA
;
A
#
# COMPACT_ATOMS: atom_id res chain seq x y z
N MET A 1 -58.09 -29.83 51.08
CA MET A 1 -58.00 -28.45 50.56
C MET A 1 -57.92 -28.53 49.04
N SER A 2 -58.50 -27.58 48.30
CA SER A 2 -58.29 -27.53 46.84
C SER A 2 -56.87 -27.04 46.56
N ASP A 3 -56.19 -27.58 45.55
CA ASP A 3 -54.79 -27.26 45.21
C ASP A 3 -54.54 -25.75 45.03
N LYS A 4 -55.53 -25.01 44.52
CA LYS A 4 -55.45 -23.55 44.39
C LYS A 4 -55.37 -22.81 45.73
N ASN A 5 -56.11 -23.27 46.73
CA ASN A 5 -56.10 -22.65 48.06
C ASN A 5 -54.79 -22.93 48.79
N LEU A 6 -54.12 -24.04 48.48
CA LEU A 6 -52.80 -24.35 49.03
C LEU A 6 -51.73 -23.45 48.41
N LEU A 7 -51.77 -23.21 47.10
CA LEU A 7 -50.83 -22.32 46.42
C LEU A 7 -50.91 -20.88 46.95
N GLU A 8 -52.12 -20.34 47.09
CA GLU A 8 -52.35 -19.01 47.66
C GLU A 8 -51.86 -18.91 49.12
N ALA A 9 -52.05 -19.96 49.90
CA ALA A 9 -51.52 -20.04 51.26
C ALA A 9 -49.97 -20.09 51.28
N ILE A 10 -49.34 -20.79 50.34
CA ILE A 10 -47.88 -20.80 50.16
C ILE A 10 -47.38 -19.39 49.79
N ASP A 11 -48.04 -18.71 48.86
CA ASP A 11 -47.66 -17.35 48.45
C ASP A 11 -47.73 -16.38 49.62
N ARG A 12 -48.84 -16.38 50.38
CA ARG A 12 -49.00 -15.56 51.58
C ARG A 12 -47.95 -15.88 52.65
N TYR A 13 -47.61 -17.17 52.82
CA TYR A 13 -46.54 -17.59 53.73
C TYR A 13 -45.17 -17.06 53.29
N LEU A 14 -44.82 -17.19 52.02
CA LEU A 14 -43.55 -16.73 51.45
C LEU A 14 -43.41 -15.20 51.47
N ASN A 15 -44.52 -14.48 51.31
CA ASN A 15 -44.59 -13.02 51.40
C ASN A 15 -44.64 -12.49 52.85
N GLY A 16 -44.80 -13.36 53.86
CA GLY A 16 -44.87 -12.96 55.27
C GLY A 16 -46.21 -12.35 55.68
N GLU A 17 -47.28 -12.65 54.95
CA GLU A 17 -48.63 -12.10 55.15
C GLU A 17 -49.49 -12.94 56.12
N MET A 18 -48.98 -14.09 56.58
CA MET A 18 -49.61 -14.91 57.61
C MET A 18 -49.19 -14.46 59.02
N GLN A 19 -50.14 -14.35 59.95
CA GLN A 19 -49.88 -13.89 61.32
C GLN A 19 -50.62 -14.71 62.37
N GLY A 20 -50.07 -14.74 63.59
CA GLY A 20 -50.72 -15.34 64.76
C GLY A 20 -51.01 -16.83 64.60
N GLU A 21 -52.26 -17.22 64.85
CA GLU A 21 -52.73 -18.61 64.82
C GLU A 21 -52.65 -19.25 63.43
N GLU A 22 -52.83 -18.46 62.36
CA GLU A 22 -52.76 -18.94 60.98
C GLU A 22 -51.37 -19.46 60.63
N LEU A 23 -50.33 -18.71 61.00
CA LEU A 23 -48.94 -19.09 60.76
C LEU A 23 -48.56 -20.37 61.51
N VAL A 24 -49.00 -20.50 62.77
CA VAL A 24 -48.71 -21.69 63.59
C VAL A 24 -49.35 -22.93 62.97
N ARG A 25 -50.61 -22.85 62.53
CA ARG A 25 -51.30 -23.97 61.85
C ARG A 25 -50.63 -24.35 60.54
N PHE A 26 -50.15 -23.36 59.77
CA PHE A 26 -49.47 -23.63 58.51
C PHE A 26 -48.07 -24.23 58.70
N GLU A 27 -47.34 -23.80 59.73
CA GLU A 27 -46.06 -24.43 60.10
C GLU A 27 -46.23 -25.87 60.59
N GLU A 28 -47.30 -26.15 61.35
CA GLU A 28 -47.65 -27.51 61.73
C GLU A 28 -47.97 -28.36 60.49
N LEU A 29 -48.79 -27.84 59.57
CA LEU A 29 -49.09 -28.51 58.30
C LEU A 29 -47.81 -28.81 57.49
N ARG A 30 -46.85 -27.87 57.43
CA ARG A 30 -45.56 -28.06 56.77
C ARG A 30 -44.71 -29.15 57.43
N ARG A 31 -44.75 -29.26 58.76
CA ARG A 31 -43.99 -30.28 59.51
C ARG A 31 -44.59 -31.67 59.35
N THR A 32 -45.92 -31.75 59.31
CA THR A 32 -46.63 -33.02 59.19
C THR A 32 -46.67 -33.53 57.75
N ASN A 33 -46.67 -32.64 56.75
CA ASN A 33 -46.79 -33.00 55.35
C ASN A 33 -45.53 -32.63 54.54
N ALA A 34 -44.78 -33.65 54.13
CA ALA A 34 -43.57 -33.50 53.32
C ALA A 34 -43.86 -32.92 51.92
N ASP A 35 -45.03 -33.19 51.33
CA ASP A 35 -45.39 -32.69 50.00
C ASP A 35 -45.57 -31.17 50.00
N VAL A 36 -46.18 -30.64 51.07
CA VAL A 36 -46.34 -29.19 51.26
C VAL A 36 -44.97 -28.51 51.42
N ALA A 37 -44.07 -29.14 52.17
CA ALA A 37 -42.69 -28.63 52.31
C ALA A 37 -41.93 -28.62 50.98
N ALA A 38 -42.09 -29.66 50.15
CA ALA A 38 -41.50 -29.73 48.82
C ALA A 38 -42.05 -28.64 47.89
N GLN A 39 -43.38 -28.44 47.86
CA GLN A 39 -44.02 -27.40 47.05
C GLN A 39 -43.54 -25.98 47.44
N ILE A 40 -43.36 -25.69 48.73
CA ILE A 40 -42.81 -24.40 49.18
C ILE A 40 -41.38 -24.20 48.66
N ALA A 41 -40.56 -25.25 48.71
CA ALA A 41 -39.17 -25.20 48.23
C ALA A 41 -39.11 -24.99 46.71
N GLU A 42 -39.93 -25.70 45.94
CA GLU A 42 -40.07 -25.53 44.49
C GLU A 42 -40.53 -24.13 44.13
N HIS A 43 -41.57 -23.62 44.80
CA HIS A 43 -42.10 -22.30 44.54
C HIS A 43 -41.07 -21.21 44.84
N LYS A 44 -40.32 -21.34 45.95
CA LYS A 44 -39.22 -20.43 46.28
C LYS A 44 -38.11 -20.46 45.22
N ALA A 45 -37.76 -21.65 44.72
CA ALA A 45 -36.76 -21.80 43.67
C ALA A 45 -37.25 -21.16 42.35
N PHE A 46 -38.54 -21.32 42.02
CA PHE A 46 -39.16 -20.71 40.85
C PHE A 46 -39.13 -19.17 40.90
N ILE A 47 -39.52 -18.56 42.03
CA ILE A 47 -39.44 -17.11 42.22
C ILE A 47 -37.99 -16.62 42.07
N ALA A 48 -37.02 -17.35 42.64
CA ALA A 48 -35.61 -16.99 42.51
C ALA A 48 -35.13 -17.06 41.05
N ALA A 49 -35.54 -18.08 40.29
CA ALA A 49 -35.22 -18.21 38.87
C ALA A 49 -35.83 -17.06 38.04
N LEU A 50 -37.08 -16.68 38.30
CA LEU A 50 -37.71 -15.53 37.65
C LEU A 50 -36.97 -14.22 37.94
N LYS A 51 -36.52 -14.02 39.18
CA LYS A 51 -35.73 -12.84 39.55
C LYS A 51 -34.40 -12.79 38.79
N HIS A 52 -33.66 -13.88 38.73
CA HIS A 52 -32.40 -13.95 37.98
C HIS A 52 -32.61 -13.72 36.47
N TYR A 53 -33.71 -14.22 35.91
CA TYR A 53 -34.07 -13.93 34.53
C TYR A 53 -34.35 -12.44 34.31
N GLY A 54 -35.07 -11.79 35.24
CA GLY A 54 -35.29 -10.35 35.23
C GLY A 54 -33.99 -9.54 35.31
N GLU A 55 -33.03 -9.96 36.13
CA GLU A 55 -31.71 -9.34 36.22
C GLU A 55 -30.93 -9.46 34.91
N ARG A 56 -30.95 -10.65 34.28
CA ARG A 56 -30.30 -10.90 32.99
C ARG A 56 -30.89 -10.04 31.87
N THR A 57 -32.21 -10.00 31.77
CA THR A 57 -32.90 -9.20 30.74
C THR A 57 -32.66 -7.71 30.94
N ASN A 58 -32.61 -7.22 32.18
CA ASN A 58 -32.25 -5.84 32.48
C ASN A 58 -30.81 -5.52 32.06
N LEU A 59 -29.86 -6.42 32.35
CA LEU A 59 -28.47 -6.27 31.94
C LEU A 59 -28.32 -6.22 30.41
N GLU A 60 -28.99 -7.13 29.71
CA GLU A 60 -29.00 -7.17 28.24
C GLU A 60 -29.57 -5.88 27.65
N SER A 61 -30.70 -5.40 28.19
CA SER A 61 -31.29 -4.13 27.77
C SER A 61 -30.35 -2.93 28.00
N ARG A 62 -29.65 -2.89 29.13
CA ARG A 62 -28.65 -1.85 29.41
C ARG A 62 -27.46 -1.93 28.47
N LEU A 63 -26.98 -3.13 28.19
CA LEU A 63 -25.85 -3.33 27.29
C LEU A 63 -26.20 -2.91 25.87
N ASN A 64 -27.40 -3.27 25.39
CA ASN A 64 -27.88 -2.86 24.09
C ASN A 64 -28.04 -1.33 24.00
N ALA A 65 -28.60 -0.69 25.04
CA ALA A 65 -28.71 0.77 25.07
C ALA A 65 -27.33 1.46 25.00
N ILE A 66 -26.34 0.95 25.73
CA ILE A 66 -24.95 1.44 25.64
C ILE A 66 -24.38 1.19 24.24
N HIS A 67 -24.68 0.05 23.62
CA HIS A 67 -24.20 -0.27 22.27
C HIS A 67 -24.84 0.62 21.20
N ASP A 68 -26.11 1.00 21.36
CA ASP A 68 -26.80 1.93 20.48
C ASP A 68 -26.25 3.36 20.59
N GLU A 69 -25.78 3.76 21.78
CA GLU A 69 -25.10 5.05 21.98
C GLU A 69 -23.68 5.08 21.40
N ILE A 70 -23.00 3.93 21.36
CA ILE A 70 -21.64 3.82 20.81
C ILE A 70 -21.74 3.47 19.32
N ASP A 71 -21.63 4.49 18.46
CA ASP A 71 -21.51 4.27 17.01
C ASP A 71 -20.14 3.65 16.66
N VAL A 72 -20.05 2.33 16.78
CA VAL A 72 -18.83 1.53 16.56
C VAL A 72 -18.22 1.80 15.18
N ASN A 73 -19.02 2.15 14.18
CA ASN A 73 -18.54 2.42 12.82
C ASN A 73 -17.78 3.75 12.74
N THR A 74 -18.25 4.77 13.47
CA THR A 74 -17.54 6.07 13.53
C THR A 74 -16.22 5.97 14.29
N LEU A 75 -16.18 5.20 15.38
CA LEU A 75 -14.94 4.95 16.12
C LEU A 75 -13.95 4.11 15.32
N GLU A 76 -14.41 3.17 14.49
CA GLU A 76 -13.53 2.40 13.59
C GLU A 76 -12.87 3.31 12.54
N GLU A 77 -13.60 4.29 11.99
CA GLU A 77 -13.01 5.24 11.05
C GLU A 77 -12.02 6.21 11.70
N GLU A 78 -12.22 6.58 12.97
CA GLU A 78 -11.39 7.54 13.69
C GLU A 78 -10.14 6.91 14.36
N LEU A 79 -10.24 5.67 14.85
CA LEU A 79 -9.16 4.99 15.59
C LEU A 79 -8.29 4.05 14.74
N LEU A 80 -8.73 3.68 13.53
CA LEU A 80 -7.86 2.95 12.62
C LEU A 80 -6.83 3.89 12.01
N ILE A 81 -5.59 3.79 12.48
CA ILE A 81 -4.40 4.30 11.78
C ILE A 81 -4.34 3.58 10.43
N LYS A 82 -4.97 4.16 9.41
CA LYS A 82 -4.97 3.61 8.05
C LYS A 82 -3.51 3.50 7.59
N PRO A 83 -2.99 2.29 7.31
CA PRO A 83 -1.63 2.16 6.82
C PRO A 83 -1.50 2.95 5.52
N ASN A 84 -0.37 3.65 5.34
CA ASN A 84 -0.14 4.49 4.17
C ASN A 84 -0.48 3.72 2.88
N TRP A 85 -1.20 4.37 1.96
CA TRP A 85 -1.79 3.74 0.76
C TRP A 85 -0.78 2.88 -0.03
N LEU A 86 0.48 3.34 -0.08
CA LEU A 86 1.58 2.64 -0.73
C LEU A 86 1.89 1.27 -0.08
N VAL A 87 1.85 1.18 1.25
CA VAL A 87 2.09 -0.06 2.02
C VAL A 87 0.94 -1.05 1.81
N GLN A 88 -0.30 -0.55 1.83
CA GLN A 88 -1.48 -1.40 1.62
C GLN A 88 -1.52 -1.97 0.20
N MET A 89 -1.22 -1.15 -0.80
CA MET A 89 -1.15 -1.56 -2.20
C MET A 89 -0.02 -2.56 -2.45
N TRP A 90 1.18 -2.34 -1.90
CA TRP A 90 2.27 -3.32 -1.99
C TRP A 90 1.86 -4.65 -1.36
N ARG A 91 1.31 -4.66 -0.13
CA ARG A 91 0.89 -5.89 0.55
C ARG A 91 -0.14 -6.69 -0.25
N HIS A 92 -1.11 -6.02 -0.85
CA HIS A 92 -2.20 -6.69 -1.57
C HIS A 92 -1.82 -7.13 -2.99
N HIS A 93 -0.87 -6.44 -3.64
CA HIS A 93 -0.54 -6.66 -5.05
C HIS A 93 0.89 -7.09 -5.33
N HIS A 94 1.74 -7.35 -4.31
CA HIS A 94 3.16 -7.68 -4.53
C HIS A 94 3.35 -8.83 -5.53
N SER A 95 2.51 -9.87 -5.50
CA SER A 95 2.65 -11.01 -6.40
C SER A 95 2.44 -10.63 -7.86
N LYS A 96 1.47 -9.77 -8.16
CA LYS A 96 1.20 -9.30 -9.53
C LYS A 96 2.29 -8.33 -10.00
N ILE A 97 2.72 -7.42 -9.12
CA ILE A 97 3.79 -6.45 -9.39
C ILE A 97 5.11 -7.17 -9.69
N SER A 98 5.47 -8.17 -8.89
CA SER A 98 6.69 -8.97 -9.09
C SER A 98 6.68 -9.75 -10.41
N VAL A 99 5.52 -10.31 -10.79
CA VAL A 99 5.38 -11.02 -12.07
C VAL A 99 5.49 -10.06 -13.25
N ALA A 100 4.85 -8.89 -13.19
CA ALA A 100 4.98 -7.88 -14.24
C ALA A 100 6.44 -7.39 -14.36
N ALA A 101 7.10 -7.14 -13.23
CA ALA A 101 8.49 -6.68 -13.20
C ALA A 101 9.46 -7.71 -13.79
N SER A 102 9.28 -9.00 -13.52
CA SER A 102 10.13 -10.04 -14.10
C SER A 102 9.97 -10.10 -15.61
N ILE A 103 8.75 -10.07 -16.13
CA ILE A 103 8.47 -10.08 -17.57
C ILE A 103 9.10 -8.85 -18.25
N ALA A 104 9.01 -7.67 -17.64
CA ALA A 104 9.63 -6.46 -18.17
C ALA A 104 11.16 -6.57 -18.23
N ILE A 105 11.80 -7.05 -17.15
CA ILE A 105 13.25 -7.27 -17.11
C ILE A 105 13.66 -8.30 -18.17
N PHE A 106 12.96 -9.44 -18.26
CA PHE A 106 13.24 -10.46 -19.26
C PHE A 106 13.07 -9.92 -20.67
N ALA A 107 12.01 -9.17 -20.97
CA ALA A 107 11.80 -8.57 -22.28
C ALA A 107 12.96 -7.65 -22.66
N VAL A 108 13.37 -6.76 -21.74
CA VAL A 108 14.52 -5.86 -21.96
C VAL A 108 15.80 -6.65 -22.20
N LEU A 109 16.10 -7.65 -21.37
CA LEU A 109 17.30 -8.49 -21.51
C LEU A 109 17.30 -9.28 -22.83
N ILE A 110 16.16 -9.85 -23.22
CA ILE A 110 15.99 -10.56 -24.49
C ILE A 110 16.23 -9.60 -25.65
N THR A 111 15.61 -8.42 -25.64
CA THR A 111 15.82 -7.39 -26.67
C THR A 111 17.29 -7.00 -26.78
N LEU A 112 17.96 -6.68 -25.67
CA LEU A 112 19.39 -6.35 -25.66
C LEU A 112 20.27 -7.50 -26.18
N PHE A 113 19.92 -8.75 -25.85
CA PHE A 113 20.62 -9.94 -26.33
C PHE A 113 20.50 -10.11 -27.84
N PHE A 114 19.27 -10.04 -28.38
CA PHE A 114 19.02 -10.20 -29.81
C PHE A 114 19.57 -9.05 -30.65
N THR A 115 19.45 -7.80 -30.19
CA THR A 115 20.03 -6.63 -30.87
C THR A 115 21.57 -6.65 -30.83
N GLY A 116 22.18 -7.58 -30.09
CA GLY A 116 23.63 -7.72 -30.03
C GLY A 116 24.31 -6.52 -29.40
N SER A 117 23.57 -5.73 -28.60
CA SER A 117 24.04 -4.46 -28.04
C SER A 117 25.21 -4.62 -27.05
N PHE A 118 25.54 -5.85 -26.67
CA PHE A 118 26.74 -6.22 -25.90
C PHE A 118 28.00 -6.42 -26.76
N LYS A 119 27.90 -6.51 -28.09
CA LYS A 119 29.05 -6.66 -29.00
C LYS A 119 29.65 -5.29 -29.33
N LYS A 120 30.56 -4.81 -28.48
CA LYS A 120 31.31 -3.55 -28.68
C LYS A 120 32.31 -3.57 -29.86
N ASN A 121 32.45 -4.70 -30.54
CA ASN A 121 33.41 -4.90 -31.61
C ASN A 121 32.68 -5.25 -32.91
N ASP A 122 31.92 -4.30 -33.45
CA ASP A 122 31.45 -4.42 -34.83
C ASP A 122 32.67 -4.27 -35.76
N PRO A 123 33.08 -5.33 -36.49
CA PRO A 123 34.23 -5.26 -37.39
C PRO A 123 34.04 -4.17 -38.46
N GLY A 124 32.80 -3.79 -38.79
CA GLY A 124 32.52 -2.68 -39.69
C GLY A 124 32.92 -1.31 -39.11
N TYR A 125 32.68 -1.08 -37.82
CA TYR A 125 33.01 0.19 -37.17
C TYR A 125 34.53 0.37 -37.03
N VAL A 126 35.26 -0.69 -36.67
CA VAL A 126 36.74 -0.64 -36.59
C VAL A 126 37.34 -0.34 -37.95
N GLN A 127 36.87 -1.01 -39.01
CA GLN A 127 37.31 -0.74 -40.38
C GLN A 127 36.98 0.67 -40.85
N LEU A 128 35.84 1.22 -40.43
CA LEU A 128 35.45 2.58 -40.79
C LEU A 128 36.32 3.62 -40.08
N ARG A 129 36.65 3.41 -38.81
CA ARG A 129 37.58 4.27 -38.07
C ARG A 129 38.96 4.30 -38.72
N ASP A 130 39.50 3.13 -39.09
CA ASP A 130 40.78 3.05 -39.79
C ASP A 130 40.76 3.76 -41.15
N LYS A 131 39.63 3.68 -41.88
CA LYS A 131 39.45 4.40 -43.15
C LYS A 131 39.38 5.91 -42.94
N ILE A 132 38.64 6.38 -41.94
CA ILE A 132 38.52 7.81 -41.62
C ILE A 132 39.88 8.37 -41.22
N GLU A 133 40.63 7.67 -40.37
CA GLU A 133 41.97 8.10 -39.97
C GLU A 133 42.93 8.22 -41.18
N LYS A 134 42.86 7.28 -42.13
CA LYS A 134 43.65 7.36 -43.38
C LYS A 134 43.25 8.57 -44.23
N VAL A 135 41.95 8.88 -44.30
CA VAL A 135 41.44 10.04 -45.04
C VAL A 135 41.90 11.34 -44.39
N GLU A 136 41.80 11.46 -43.07
CA GLU A 136 42.23 12.65 -42.32
C GLU A 136 43.73 12.92 -42.51
N ARG A 137 44.57 11.89 -42.34
CA ARG A 137 46.01 12.00 -42.60
C ARG A 137 46.33 12.44 -44.04
N THR A 138 45.54 11.96 -45.00
CA THR A 138 45.71 12.33 -46.41
C THR A 138 45.28 13.79 -46.65
N ALA A 139 44.17 14.21 -46.06
CA ALA A 139 43.68 15.58 -46.14
C ALA A 139 44.64 16.58 -45.50
N ASP A 140 45.21 16.26 -44.33
CA ASP A 140 46.22 17.08 -43.68
C ASP A 140 47.50 17.19 -44.51
N ALA A 141 47.95 16.08 -45.11
CA ALA A 141 49.08 16.11 -46.02
C ALA A 141 48.80 16.98 -47.26
N LEU A 142 47.57 16.93 -47.79
CA LEU A 142 47.13 17.76 -48.92
C LEU A 142 47.06 19.24 -48.54
N ASN A 143 46.50 19.56 -47.37
CA ASN A 143 46.40 20.92 -46.84
C ASN A 143 47.78 21.54 -46.61
N LYS A 144 48.72 20.78 -46.04
CA LYS A 144 50.12 21.22 -45.91
C LYS A 144 50.76 21.49 -47.27
N LYS A 145 50.53 20.63 -48.26
CA LYS A 145 51.01 20.84 -49.64
C LYS A 145 50.39 22.09 -50.27
N ASN A 146 49.09 22.30 -50.11
CA ASN A 146 48.38 23.48 -50.63
C ASN A 146 48.84 24.78 -49.94
N ALA A 147 49.05 24.77 -48.63
CA ALA A 147 49.62 25.91 -47.91
C ALA A 147 51.03 26.25 -48.41
N ASN A 148 51.88 25.24 -48.58
CA ASN A 148 53.21 25.43 -49.16
C ASN A 148 53.14 25.96 -50.60
N LEU A 149 52.23 25.45 -51.42
CA LEU A 149 52.03 25.93 -52.79
C LEU A 149 51.54 27.38 -52.81
N THR A 150 50.58 27.72 -51.95
CA THR A 150 50.06 29.09 -51.80
C THR A 150 51.15 30.06 -51.35
N ASN A 151 51.99 29.65 -50.39
CA ASN A 151 53.13 30.45 -49.94
C ASN A 151 54.15 30.66 -51.08
N ARG A 152 54.39 29.63 -51.91
CA ARG A 152 55.24 29.76 -53.10
C ARG A 152 54.64 30.70 -54.15
N VAL A 153 53.33 30.59 -54.40
CA VAL A 153 52.62 31.48 -55.34
C VAL A 153 52.62 32.92 -54.82
N ASN A 154 52.37 33.14 -53.53
CA ASN A 154 52.42 34.46 -52.92
C ASN A 154 53.83 35.05 -52.93
N ALA A 155 54.87 34.23 -52.72
CA ALA A 155 56.26 34.66 -52.87
C ALA A 155 56.56 35.09 -54.32
N VAL A 156 56.11 34.33 -55.31
CA VAL A 156 56.23 34.71 -56.73
C VAL A 156 55.46 35.99 -57.04
N ASN A 157 54.21 36.11 -56.57
CA ASN A 157 53.39 37.31 -56.76
C ASN A 157 53.98 38.55 -56.05
N ALA A 158 54.62 38.37 -54.88
CA ALA A 158 55.32 39.46 -54.20
C ALA A 158 56.55 39.92 -55.00
N VAL A 159 57.29 39.00 -55.62
CA VAL A 159 58.37 39.33 -56.56
C VAL A 159 57.81 40.10 -57.77
N LEU A 160 56.69 39.66 -58.35
CA LEU A 160 56.04 40.32 -59.49
C LEU A 160 55.44 41.69 -59.13
N LYS A 161 54.92 41.87 -57.91
CA LYS A 161 54.38 43.15 -57.42
C LYS A 161 55.49 44.16 -57.10
N ASN A 162 56.67 43.69 -56.73
CA ASN A 162 57.85 44.53 -56.48
C ASN A 162 58.58 44.93 -57.78
N THR A 163 58.31 44.28 -58.91
CA THR A 163 58.70 44.79 -60.22
C THR A 163 57.75 45.91 -60.64
N ASN A 164 58.09 47.14 -60.26
CA ASN A 164 57.52 48.38 -60.80
C ASN A 164 57.62 48.36 -62.35
N PRO A 165 56.53 48.41 -63.14
CA PRO A 165 56.60 48.52 -64.60
C PRO A 165 56.88 49.97 -65.03
N GLY A 166 57.83 50.61 -64.36
CA GLY A 166 58.09 52.05 -64.39
C GLY A 166 59.55 52.36 -64.66
N SER A 167 60.12 51.76 -65.71
CA SER A 167 61.38 52.20 -66.33
C SER A 167 61.43 51.77 -67.80
N PHE A 168 60.38 52.09 -68.54
CA PHE A 168 60.47 52.23 -70.00
C PHE A 168 60.38 53.73 -70.30
N ARG A 169 61.54 54.40 -70.28
CA ARG A 169 61.73 55.73 -70.89
C ARG A 169 62.79 55.54 -71.98
N GLY A 170 62.39 55.85 -73.20
CA GLY A 170 63.19 55.59 -74.40
C GLY A 170 64.36 56.55 -74.63
N THR A 171 65.15 56.13 -75.61
CA THR A 171 66.14 56.86 -76.44
C THR A 171 67.40 57.38 -75.73
N GLY A 172 68.61 57.30 -76.32
CA GLY A 172 68.91 57.22 -77.75
C GLY A 172 70.23 56.53 -78.07
N PHE A 173 70.26 56.04 -79.30
CA PHE A 173 71.47 55.85 -80.08
C PHE A 173 72.06 57.22 -80.43
N ALA A 174 73.32 57.47 -80.07
CA ALA A 174 74.30 58.33 -80.73
C ALA A 174 75.60 58.32 -79.92
#